data_AF-A0A108D3T8-F1
#
_entry.id   AF-A0A108D3T8-F1
#
_cell.length_a   1.000
_cell.length_b   1.000
_cell.length_c   1.000
_cell.angle_alpha   90.00
_cell.angle_beta   90.00
_cell.angle_gamma   90.00
#
_symmetry.space_group_name_H-M   'P 1'
#
loop_
_entity.id
_entity.type
_entity.pdbx_description
1 polymer ?
#
loop_
_entity_poly.entity_id
_entity_poly.type
_entity_poly.pdbx_seq_one_letter_code
_entity_poly.pdbx_strand_id
1 'polypeptide(L)'
;MPERTHTSPDGNRYKLIEARKTTPTSDTSPKPVTVRFKTFWKTVRKWTDADIAEYQGEIPQLARLVQTETYWDRNGNIRANQFACEDFALRLLIQFASPRGLPVNLTMGVRSYRNMEIHGEPEHQRYDSTMYGFADMVSLTFGAPDMQRTDSNTVRLQTPDSLLPGDILVQANDRAGTGHHVQLVMSASPSSISIMQGNSSGVIVRPFTTIVRIFGRNRADPQSASYAGMRVENGRYTQSEDGWNYRNETTGAEVKDFLKQFQLYRWNFAAFNR
;
A
#
# COMPACT_ATOMS: atom_id res chain seq x y z
N MET A 1 7.21 3.03 -29.94
CA MET A 1 8.46 3.02 -29.14
C MET A 1 8.88 1.56 -28.97
N PRO A 2 10.17 1.21 -29.11
CA PRO A 2 10.61 -0.18 -29.03
C PRO A 2 10.31 -0.75 -27.63
N GLU A 3 9.81 -1.99 -27.60
CA GLU A 3 9.42 -2.73 -26.41
C GLU A 3 10.59 -2.85 -25.43
N ARG A 4 10.49 -2.20 -24.27
CA ARG A 4 11.42 -2.44 -23.16
C ARG A 4 10.88 -3.60 -22.32
N THR A 5 11.49 -4.77 -22.48
CA THR A 5 11.27 -5.91 -21.59
C THR A 5 12.02 -5.62 -20.29
N HIS A 6 11.32 -5.48 -19.17
CA HIS A 6 11.95 -5.48 -17.85
C HIS A 6 12.07 -6.92 -17.35
N THR A 7 13.28 -7.29 -16.92
CA THR A 7 13.59 -8.57 -16.30
C THR A 7 13.86 -8.30 -14.82
N SER A 8 13.07 -8.90 -13.92
CA SER A 8 13.33 -8.82 -12.48
C SER A 8 14.55 -9.65 -12.07
N PRO A 9 15.09 -9.49 -10.84
CA PRO A 9 16.27 -10.23 -10.37
C PRO A 9 16.11 -11.77 -10.37
N ASP A 10 14.87 -12.26 -10.33
CA ASP A 10 14.49 -13.68 -10.45
C ASP A 10 14.27 -14.12 -11.91
N GLY A 11 14.53 -13.26 -12.90
CA GLY A 11 14.45 -13.57 -14.33
C GLY A 11 13.06 -13.41 -14.96
N ASN A 12 12.06 -12.95 -14.22
CA ASN A 12 10.70 -12.81 -14.76
C ASN A 12 10.58 -11.64 -15.75
N ARG A 13 10.08 -11.93 -16.96
CA ARG A 13 9.85 -10.96 -18.04
C ARG A 13 8.41 -10.44 -17.98
N TYR A 14 8.23 -9.14 -17.78
CA TYR A 14 6.88 -8.54 -17.74
C TYR A 14 6.52 -7.95 -19.10
N LYS A 15 5.36 -8.36 -19.65
CA LYS A 15 4.84 -7.84 -20.93
C LYS A 15 3.99 -6.60 -20.66
N LEU A 16 4.36 -5.49 -21.30
CA LEU A 16 3.90 -4.14 -20.96
C LEU A 16 2.39 -3.92 -21.10
N ILE A 17 1.72 -4.60 -22.04
CA ILE A 17 0.30 -4.37 -22.37
C ILE A 17 -0.36 -5.68 -22.80
N GLU A 18 -1.48 -6.05 -22.16
CA GLU A 18 -2.37 -7.11 -22.63
C GLU A 18 -3.54 -6.48 -23.40
N ALA A 19 -3.79 -6.93 -24.62
CA ALA A 19 -4.95 -6.50 -25.41
C ALA A 19 -6.01 -7.60 -25.36
N ARG A 20 -7.24 -7.24 -25.01
CA ARG A 20 -8.39 -8.17 -25.02
C ARG A 20 -9.46 -7.65 -25.97
N LYS A 21 -10.01 -8.54 -26.78
CA LYS A 21 -11.22 -8.26 -27.56
C LYS A 21 -12.43 -8.49 -26.67
N THR A 22 -13.34 -7.52 -26.62
CA THR A 22 -14.61 -7.63 -25.90
C THR A 22 -15.75 -7.08 -26.75
N THR A 23 -16.96 -7.52 -26.43
CA THR A 23 -18.20 -7.14 -27.11
C THR A 23 -19.04 -6.37 -26.09
N PRO A 24 -19.31 -5.07 -26.29
CA PRO A 24 -20.12 -4.27 -25.36
C PRO A 24 -21.52 -4.87 -25.20
N THR A 25 -22.01 -5.02 -23.97
CA THR A 25 -23.29 -5.69 -23.65
C THR A 25 -24.52 -4.78 -23.81
N SER A 26 -24.32 -3.47 -24.06
CA SER A 26 -25.39 -2.47 -24.14
C SER A 26 -25.66 -1.92 -25.54
N ASP A 27 -25.06 -2.49 -26.59
CA ASP A 27 -25.20 -2.02 -27.97
C ASP A 27 -25.98 -3.04 -28.80
N THR A 28 -26.98 -2.58 -29.55
CA THR A 28 -27.85 -3.41 -30.41
C THR A 28 -27.15 -3.90 -31.68
N SER A 29 -25.92 -3.43 -31.96
CA SER A 29 -25.09 -3.93 -33.05
C SER A 29 -23.60 -3.95 -32.65
N PRO A 30 -23.20 -4.82 -31.72
CA PRO A 30 -21.92 -4.68 -31.05
C PRO A 30 -20.76 -5.10 -31.96
N LYS A 31 -19.92 -4.13 -32.35
CA LYS A 31 -18.65 -4.41 -33.01
C LYS A 31 -17.60 -4.80 -31.96
N PRO A 32 -16.72 -5.78 -32.23
CA PRO A 32 -15.62 -6.10 -31.33
C PRO A 32 -14.73 -4.88 -31.08
N VAL A 33 -14.60 -4.46 -29.83
CA VAL A 33 -13.65 -3.42 -29.42
C VAL A 33 -12.43 -4.07 -28.78
N THR A 34 -11.26 -3.54 -29.11
CA THR A 34 -10.00 -3.96 -28.49
C THR A 34 -9.70 -3.03 -27.34
N VAL A 35 -9.76 -3.55 -26.11
CA VAL A 35 -9.35 -2.84 -24.91
C VAL A 35 -7.91 -3.21 -24.59
N ARG A 36 -7.08 -2.20 -24.37
CA ARG A 36 -5.69 -2.37 -23.92
C ARG A 36 -5.65 -2.20 -22.41
N PHE A 37 -4.90 -3.06 -21.73
CA PHE A 37 -4.72 -3.00 -20.29
C PHE A 37 -3.26 -2.76 -19.92
N LYS A 38 -3.03 -1.90 -18.93
CA LYS A 38 -1.78 -1.86 -18.16
C LYS A 38 -1.89 -2.95 -17.11
N THR A 39 -1.09 -4.01 -17.26
CA THR A 39 -1.11 -5.18 -16.38
C THR A 39 0.17 -5.19 -15.55
N PHE A 40 0.07 -4.96 -14.25
CA PHE A 40 1.20 -5.06 -13.32
C PHE A 40 1.45 -6.52 -12.91
N TRP A 41 0.37 -7.27 -12.66
CA TRP A 41 0.34 -8.73 -12.62
C TRP A 41 -1.06 -9.22 -13.01
N LYS A 42 -1.16 -10.47 -13.48
CA LYS A 42 -2.44 -11.05 -13.87
C LYS A 42 -3.22 -11.51 -12.65
N THR A 43 -4.50 -11.15 -12.58
CA THR A 43 -5.44 -11.78 -11.66
C THR A 43 -5.80 -13.16 -12.20
N VAL A 44 -5.45 -14.22 -11.48
CA VAL A 44 -5.78 -15.62 -11.86
C VAL A 44 -6.72 -16.29 -10.87
N ARG A 45 -6.89 -15.72 -9.67
CA ARG A 45 -7.81 -16.20 -8.65
C ARG A 45 -8.30 -15.05 -7.78
N LYS A 46 -9.26 -15.33 -6.90
CA LYS A 46 -9.84 -14.39 -5.94
C LYS A 46 -9.28 -14.63 -4.55
N TRP A 47 -9.28 -13.61 -3.71
CA TRP A 47 -9.05 -13.75 -2.27
C TRP A 47 -10.09 -14.70 -1.67
N THR A 48 -9.60 -15.71 -0.97
CA THR A 48 -10.39 -16.61 -0.12
C THR A 48 -10.00 -16.43 1.35
N ASP A 49 -10.79 -16.98 2.27
CA ASP A 49 -10.44 -16.95 3.70
C ASP A 49 -9.08 -17.62 3.97
N ALA A 50 -8.72 -18.65 3.19
CA ALA A 50 -7.41 -19.28 3.28
C ALA A 50 -6.27 -18.33 2.86
N ASP A 51 -6.45 -17.56 1.78
CA ASP A 51 -5.46 -16.57 1.34
C ASP A 51 -5.32 -15.42 2.36
N ILE A 52 -6.42 -15.04 3.02
CA ILE A 52 -6.42 -14.01 4.06
C ILE A 52 -5.68 -14.51 5.30
N ALA A 53 -5.92 -15.76 5.72
CA ALA A 53 -5.19 -16.37 6.83
C ALA A 53 -3.69 -16.52 6.52
N GLU A 54 -3.33 -16.92 5.29
CA GLU A 54 -1.95 -16.98 4.83
C GLU A 54 -1.29 -15.58 4.82
N TYR A 55 -2.00 -14.55 4.34
CA TYR A 55 -1.54 -13.16 4.42
C TYR A 55 -1.23 -12.78 5.88
N GLN A 56 -2.16 -13.00 6.79
CA GLN A 56 -1.98 -12.69 8.21
C GLN A 56 -0.84 -13.50 8.85
N GLY A 57 -0.60 -14.73 8.41
CA GLY A 57 0.52 -15.55 8.88
C GLY A 57 1.89 -15.10 8.37
N GLU A 58 1.97 -14.66 7.10
CA GLU A 58 3.25 -14.35 6.44
C GLU A 58 3.72 -12.91 6.63
N ILE A 59 2.81 -11.97 6.86
CA ILE A 59 3.12 -10.54 6.92
C ILE A 59 4.27 -10.20 7.88
N PRO A 60 4.37 -10.77 9.10
CA PRO A 60 5.49 -10.45 10.00
C PRO A 60 6.85 -10.81 9.43
N GLN A 61 6.95 -11.93 8.70
CA GLN A 61 8.21 -12.35 8.04
C GLN A 61 8.48 -11.49 6.81
N LEU A 62 7.45 -11.24 5.99
CA LEU A 62 7.56 -10.40 4.81
C LEU A 62 7.99 -8.97 5.17
N ALA A 63 7.44 -8.41 6.25
CA ALA A 63 7.77 -7.08 6.75
C ALA A 63 9.25 -6.94 7.11
N ARG A 64 9.83 -7.95 7.77
CA ARG A 64 11.28 -7.98 8.08
C ARG A 64 12.14 -8.07 6.83
N LEU A 65 11.73 -8.86 5.83
CA LEU A 65 12.42 -8.94 4.56
C LEU A 65 12.42 -7.56 3.87
N VAL A 66 11.24 -6.94 3.73
CA VAL A 66 11.08 -5.63 3.09
C VAL A 66 11.81 -4.51 3.82
N GLN A 67 11.86 -4.56 5.15
CA GLN A 67 12.62 -3.60 5.97
C GLN A 67 14.12 -3.61 5.63
N THR A 68 14.67 -4.77 5.25
CA THR A 68 16.10 -4.94 4.93
C THR A 68 16.39 -4.98 3.43
N GLU A 69 15.35 -5.04 2.60
CA GLU A 69 15.47 -5.10 1.15
C GLU A 69 16.11 -3.81 0.60
N THR A 70 16.95 -3.98 -0.42
CA THR A 70 17.48 -2.88 -1.22
C THR A 70 16.76 -2.86 -2.56
N TYR A 71 16.35 -1.67 -2.98
CA TYR A 71 15.58 -1.48 -4.19
C TYR A 71 16.43 -0.80 -5.26
N TRP A 72 16.22 -1.22 -6.51
CA TRP A 72 16.85 -0.62 -7.67
C TRP A 72 15.87 0.38 -8.29
N ASP A 73 16.26 1.65 -8.36
CA ASP A 73 15.47 2.61 -9.11
C ASP A 73 15.50 2.29 -10.62
N ARG A 74 14.63 2.94 -11.39
CA ARG A 74 14.55 2.77 -12.86
C ARG A 74 15.87 3.06 -13.61
N ASN A 75 16.83 3.72 -12.97
CA ASN A 75 18.14 4.03 -13.52
C ASN A 75 19.21 3.01 -13.09
N GLY A 76 18.83 1.98 -12.32
CA GLY A 76 19.73 0.95 -11.81
C GLY A 76 20.50 1.37 -10.55
N ASN A 77 20.07 2.41 -9.82
CA ASN A 77 20.71 2.75 -8.54
C ASN A 77 20.13 1.92 -7.41
N ILE A 78 21.01 1.26 -6.65
CA ILE A 78 20.64 0.56 -5.42
C ILE A 78 20.44 1.59 -4.30
N ARG A 79 19.29 1.54 -3.63
CA ARG A 79 18.99 2.35 -2.44
C ARG A 79 18.39 1.47 -1.35
N ALA A 80 18.64 1.86 -0.10
CA ALA A 80 17.92 1.28 1.02
C ALA A 80 16.43 1.62 0.90
N ASN A 81 15.57 0.66 1.21
CA ASN A 81 14.13 0.90 1.21
C ASN A 81 13.75 2.03 2.19
N GLN A 82 12.94 2.94 1.67
CA GLN A 82 12.36 4.05 2.39
C GLN A 82 10.86 4.02 2.12
N PHE A 83 10.06 4.29 3.15
CA PHE A 83 8.61 4.28 3.03
C PHE A 83 8.03 5.46 3.81
N ALA A 84 7.11 6.20 3.18
CA ALA A 84 6.11 6.94 3.92
C ALA A 84 5.19 5.96 4.67
N CYS A 85 4.41 6.48 5.61
CA CYS A 85 3.71 5.67 6.61
C CYS A 85 2.81 4.60 5.96
N GLU A 86 1.99 5.00 4.99
CA GLU A 86 1.08 4.16 4.22
C GLU A 86 1.78 3.28 3.17
N ASP A 87 2.91 3.75 2.62
CA ASP A 87 3.62 3.07 1.52
C ASP A 87 4.15 1.71 1.97
N PHE A 88 4.55 1.58 3.23
CA PHE A 88 4.99 0.29 3.77
C PHE A 88 3.86 -0.73 3.80
N ALA A 89 2.67 -0.34 4.27
CA ALA A 89 1.50 -1.23 4.30
C ALA A 89 1.06 -1.64 2.88
N LEU A 90 1.06 -0.68 1.94
CA LEU A 90 0.77 -0.93 0.54
C LEU A 90 1.78 -1.90 -0.09
N ARG A 91 3.08 -1.69 0.14
CA ARG A 91 4.15 -2.54 -0.38
C ARG A 91 3.96 -3.99 0.05
N LEU A 92 3.63 -4.23 1.32
CA LEU A 92 3.42 -5.58 1.84
C LEU A 92 2.17 -6.26 1.26
N LEU A 93 1.04 -5.54 1.16
CA LEU A 93 -0.15 -6.05 0.47
C LEU A 93 0.16 -6.46 -0.97
N ILE A 94 0.83 -5.59 -1.71
CA ILE A 94 1.14 -5.78 -3.13
C ILE A 94 2.14 -6.93 -3.32
N GLN A 95 3.17 -7.02 -2.47
CA GLN A 95 4.19 -8.07 -2.56
C GLN A 95 3.65 -9.45 -2.21
N PHE A 96 2.67 -9.54 -1.30
CA PHE A 96 1.98 -10.79 -1.04
C PHE A 96 1.05 -11.18 -2.20
N ALA A 97 0.26 -10.22 -2.71
CA ALA A 97 -0.79 -10.46 -3.69
C ALA A 97 -0.26 -10.79 -5.10
N SER A 98 0.78 -10.09 -5.54
CA SER A 98 1.32 -10.18 -6.90
C SER A 98 1.74 -11.60 -7.32
N PRO A 99 2.64 -12.30 -6.60
CA PRO A 99 3.07 -13.65 -7.00
C PRO A 99 1.94 -14.68 -6.93
N ARG A 100 0.92 -14.42 -6.09
CA ARG A 100 -0.27 -15.28 -5.92
C ARG A 100 -1.37 -15.00 -6.94
N GLY A 101 -1.19 -13.98 -7.79
CA GLY A 101 -2.16 -13.53 -8.79
C GLY A 101 -3.50 -13.13 -8.18
N LEU A 102 -3.46 -12.57 -6.96
CA LEU A 102 -4.62 -12.04 -6.24
C LEU A 102 -4.89 -10.61 -6.69
N PRO A 103 -6.15 -10.18 -6.81
CA PRO A 103 -6.46 -8.83 -7.27
C PRO A 103 -6.19 -7.81 -6.15
N VAL A 104 -5.81 -6.60 -6.54
CA VAL A 104 -5.76 -5.44 -5.64
C VAL A 104 -6.52 -4.30 -6.32
N ASN A 105 -7.44 -3.68 -5.59
CA ASN A 105 -8.29 -2.59 -6.06
C ASN A 105 -8.37 -1.51 -4.97
N LEU A 106 -7.58 -0.45 -5.13
CA LEU A 106 -7.44 0.61 -4.13
C LEU A 106 -8.12 1.88 -4.63
N THR A 107 -9.16 2.32 -3.93
CA THR A 107 -9.96 3.50 -4.28
C THR A 107 -9.51 4.71 -3.50
N MET A 108 -9.44 5.85 -4.16
CA MET A 108 -9.19 7.15 -3.56
C MET A 108 -10.20 8.18 -4.06
N GLY A 109 -10.02 9.45 -3.67
CA GLY A 109 -11.01 10.51 -3.91
C GLY A 109 -11.52 10.61 -5.35
N VAL A 110 -10.65 10.42 -6.34
CA VAL A 110 -10.98 10.69 -7.76
C VAL A 110 -10.69 9.53 -8.70
N ARG A 111 -10.08 8.44 -8.23
CA ARG A 111 -9.75 7.26 -9.05
C ARG A 111 -9.64 5.99 -8.20
N SER A 112 -9.65 4.84 -8.86
CA SER A 112 -9.26 3.57 -8.27
C SER A 112 -8.08 2.98 -9.04
N TYR A 113 -7.12 2.42 -8.33
CA TYR A 113 -5.97 1.72 -8.87
C TYR A 113 -6.20 0.22 -8.83
N ARG A 114 -6.06 -0.43 -9.98
CA ARG A 114 -6.17 -1.89 -10.10
C ARG A 114 -4.86 -2.50 -10.58
N ASN A 115 -4.55 -3.71 -10.14
CA ASN A 115 -3.39 -4.43 -10.68
C ASN A 115 -3.49 -4.70 -12.20
N MET A 116 -4.70 -4.58 -12.76
CA MET A 116 -4.98 -4.54 -14.19
C MET A 116 -5.85 -3.31 -14.51
N GLU A 117 -5.27 -2.24 -15.06
CA GLU A 117 -5.97 -0.99 -15.40
C GLU A 117 -6.27 -0.88 -16.89
N ILE A 118 -7.35 -0.17 -17.25
CA ILE A 118 -7.59 0.21 -18.64
C ILE A 118 -6.46 1.17 -19.05
N HIS A 119 -5.72 0.82 -20.10
CA HIS A 119 -4.57 1.61 -20.54
C HIS A 119 -5.02 2.96 -21.11
N GLY A 120 -4.59 4.06 -20.50
CA GLY A 120 -4.80 5.40 -21.03
C GLY A 120 -4.33 6.52 -20.10
N GLU A 121 -4.20 6.24 -18.79
CA GLU A 121 -3.79 7.25 -17.82
C GLU A 121 -2.34 7.73 -18.03
N PRO A 122 -2.05 9.04 -17.83
CA PRO A 122 -0.72 9.60 -17.98
C PRO A 122 0.35 8.89 -17.14
N GLU A 123 0.01 8.41 -15.95
CA GLU A 123 0.95 7.72 -15.05
C GLU A 123 1.39 6.35 -15.58
N HIS A 124 0.62 5.68 -16.44
CA HIS A 124 0.94 4.33 -16.91
C HIS A 124 2.25 4.24 -17.70
N GLN A 125 2.68 5.34 -18.32
CA GLN A 125 3.95 5.42 -19.05
C GLN A 125 5.14 5.64 -18.11
N ARG A 126 4.90 6.17 -16.91
CA ARG A 126 5.94 6.51 -15.93
C ARG A 126 6.41 5.30 -15.13
N TYR A 127 5.51 4.36 -14.85
CA TYR A 127 5.76 3.21 -13.98
C TYR A 127 5.85 1.91 -14.74
N ASP A 128 6.77 1.04 -14.35
CA ASP A 128 6.95 -0.27 -14.96
C ASP A 128 5.74 -1.17 -14.71
N SER A 129 5.50 -2.12 -15.63
CA SER A 129 4.44 -3.13 -15.48
C SER A 129 4.87 -4.25 -14.53
N THR A 130 5.20 -3.90 -13.29
CA THR A 130 5.65 -4.83 -12.23
C THR A 130 4.93 -4.53 -10.92
N MET A 131 5.02 -5.42 -9.93
CA MET A 131 4.48 -5.14 -8.59
C MET A 131 5.06 -3.84 -7.99
N TYR A 132 6.35 -3.56 -8.26
CA TYR A 132 7.02 -2.35 -7.80
C TYR A 132 6.46 -1.11 -8.47
N GLY A 133 6.29 -1.16 -9.80
CA GLY A 133 5.69 -0.05 -10.54
C GLY A 133 4.24 0.21 -10.12
N PHE A 134 3.48 -0.82 -9.76
CA PHE A 134 2.14 -0.63 -9.18
C PHE A 134 2.21 0.06 -7.82
N ALA A 135 3.08 -0.40 -6.92
CA ALA A 135 3.26 0.20 -5.60
C ALA A 135 3.65 1.69 -5.73
N ASP A 136 4.68 2.01 -6.52
CA ASP A 136 5.12 3.38 -6.74
C ASP A 136 4.01 4.26 -7.33
N MET A 137 3.23 3.72 -8.27
CA MET A 137 2.14 4.46 -8.91
C MET A 137 1.01 4.77 -7.92
N VAL A 138 0.66 3.84 -7.03
CA VAL A 138 -0.36 4.04 -5.99
C VAL A 138 0.12 5.07 -4.96
N SER A 139 1.38 4.96 -4.52
CA SER A 139 2.02 5.85 -3.54
C SER A 139 2.02 7.33 -3.94
N LEU A 140 1.91 7.64 -5.24
CA LEU A 140 1.80 9.03 -5.71
C LEU A 140 0.68 9.84 -5.07
N THR A 141 -0.43 9.17 -4.75
CA THR A 141 -1.68 9.85 -4.39
C THR A 141 -2.42 9.19 -3.23
N PHE A 142 -2.11 7.93 -2.92
CA PHE A 142 -2.71 7.22 -1.81
C PHE A 142 -2.10 7.71 -0.51
N GLY A 143 -2.93 8.21 0.41
CA GLY A 143 -2.46 8.69 1.71
C GLY A 143 -3.15 7.97 2.86
N ALA A 144 -2.71 8.25 4.09
CA ALA A 144 -3.35 7.77 5.31
C ALA A 144 -4.90 7.91 5.34
N PRO A 145 -5.52 9.02 4.87
CA PRO A 145 -6.99 9.12 4.82
C PRO A 145 -7.66 8.06 3.93
N ASP A 146 -7.00 7.60 2.87
CA ASP A 146 -7.57 6.60 1.97
C ASP A 146 -7.66 5.21 2.63
N MET A 147 -6.88 4.95 3.69
CA MET A 147 -7.03 3.76 4.52
C MET A 147 -8.37 3.72 5.28
N GLN A 148 -9.04 4.87 5.46
CA GLN A 148 -10.30 4.95 6.23
C GLN A 148 -11.54 4.71 5.36
N ARG A 149 -11.39 4.32 4.09
CA ARG A 149 -12.50 4.05 3.16
C ARG A 149 -13.08 2.65 3.38
N THR A 150 -14.07 2.56 4.27
CA THR A 150 -14.63 1.30 4.82
C THR A 150 -15.47 0.45 3.87
N ASP A 151 -15.82 0.97 2.70
CA ASP A 151 -16.61 0.24 1.69
C ASP A 151 -15.76 -0.19 0.48
N SER A 152 -14.48 0.18 0.46
CA SER A 152 -13.61 -0.08 -0.70
C SER A 152 -12.24 -0.64 -0.30
N ASN A 153 -11.49 0.07 0.55
CA ASN A 153 -10.09 -0.27 0.81
C ASN A 153 -9.97 -1.14 2.04
N THR A 154 -10.73 -0.80 3.08
CA THR A 154 -10.64 -1.42 4.38
C THR A 154 -12.02 -1.73 4.93
N VAL A 155 -12.07 -2.43 6.05
CA VAL A 155 -13.21 -2.57 6.94
C VAL A 155 -12.77 -2.09 8.32
N ARG A 156 -13.66 -1.39 9.03
CA ARG A 156 -13.33 -0.84 10.35
C ARG A 156 -13.44 -1.91 11.42
N LEU A 157 -12.40 -2.04 12.23
CA LEU A 157 -12.36 -2.87 13.42
C LEU A 157 -12.79 -2.05 14.64
N GLN A 158 -13.48 -2.68 15.59
CA GLN A 158 -14.07 -2.00 16.74
C GLN A 158 -13.15 -1.99 17.96
N THR A 159 -12.37 -3.06 18.14
CA THR A 159 -11.56 -3.25 19.35
C THR A 159 -10.16 -3.77 19.02
N PRO A 160 -9.15 -3.46 19.86
CA PRO A 160 -7.80 -4.02 19.72
C PRO A 160 -7.76 -5.55 19.74
N ASP A 161 -8.68 -6.20 20.46
CA ASP A 161 -8.76 -7.67 20.55
C ASP A 161 -9.06 -8.35 19.20
N SER A 162 -9.61 -7.60 18.24
CA SER A 162 -9.88 -8.11 16.88
C SER A 162 -8.70 -8.00 15.92
N LEU A 163 -7.59 -7.39 16.36
CA LEU A 163 -6.41 -7.16 15.54
C LEU A 163 -5.68 -8.47 15.24
N LEU A 164 -5.30 -8.61 13.97
CA LEU A 164 -4.47 -9.68 13.44
C LEU A 164 -3.28 -9.05 12.69
N PRO A 165 -2.18 -9.79 12.47
CA PRO A 165 -1.09 -9.25 11.69
C PRO A 165 -1.54 -8.83 10.28
N GLY A 166 -1.02 -7.72 9.79
CA GLY A 166 -1.47 -7.09 8.54
C GLY A 166 -2.66 -6.14 8.69
N ASP A 167 -3.26 -6.03 9.88
CA ASP A 167 -4.22 -4.97 10.19
C ASP A 167 -3.52 -3.62 10.38
N ILE A 168 -4.28 -2.55 10.24
CA ILE A 168 -3.81 -1.18 10.04
C ILE A 168 -4.33 -0.31 11.17
N LEU A 169 -3.43 0.42 11.82
CA LEU A 169 -3.75 1.45 12.79
C LEU A 169 -3.58 2.80 12.09
N VAL A 170 -4.66 3.57 11.98
CA VAL A 170 -4.64 4.91 11.38
C VAL A 170 -4.76 5.96 12.48
N GLN A 171 -3.72 6.77 12.69
CA GLN A 171 -3.78 7.87 13.65
C GLN A 171 -4.69 8.96 13.09
N ALA A 172 -5.78 9.22 13.79
CA ALA A 172 -6.86 10.06 13.28
C ALA A 172 -7.62 10.81 14.36
N ASN A 173 -7.73 10.26 15.57
CA ASN A 173 -8.58 10.84 16.62
C ASN A 173 -7.99 12.14 17.21
N ASP A 174 -6.68 12.34 17.06
CA ASP A 174 -5.98 13.60 17.37
C ASP A 174 -6.19 14.67 16.28
N ARG A 175 -6.82 14.33 15.15
CA ARG A 175 -7.12 15.25 14.03
C ARG A 175 -8.55 15.13 13.53
N ALA A 176 -9.51 15.23 14.45
CA ALA A 176 -10.94 15.24 14.13
C ALA A 176 -11.38 14.07 13.22
N GLY A 177 -10.73 12.90 13.37
CA GLY A 177 -11.01 11.70 12.61
C GLY A 177 -10.35 11.61 11.23
N THR A 178 -9.47 12.55 10.84
CA THR A 178 -8.73 12.47 9.57
C THR A 178 -7.38 11.80 9.77
N GLY A 179 -7.18 10.68 9.09
CA GLY A 179 -5.95 9.89 9.11
C GLY A 179 -4.74 10.68 8.62
N HIS A 180 -3.64 10.65 9.37
CA HIS A 180 -2.40 11.31 8.96
C HIS A 180 -1.14 10.48 9.22
N HIS A 181 -1.28 9.36 9.90
CA HIS A 181 -0.22 8.39 10.11
C HIS A 181 -0.78 6.96 10.10
N VAL A 182 0.05 6.01 9.68
CA VAL A 182 -0.32 4.59 9.54
C VAL A 182 0.74 3.71 10.20
N GLN A 183 0.27 2.72 10.96
CA GLN A 183 1.09 1.63 11.48
C GLN A 183 0.47 0.30 11.08
N LEU A 184 1.30 -0.72 10.86
CA LEU A 184 0.85 -2.07 10.50
C LEU A 184 1.11 -3.03 11.66
N VAL A 185 0.11 -3.83 12.03
CA VAL A 185 0.20 -4.85 13.07
C VAL A 185 1.09 -6.00 12.62
N MET A 186 2.09 -6.33 13.42
CA MET A 186 2.98 -7.48 13.24
C MET A 186 2.57 -8.64 14.15
N SER A 187 2.01 -8.35 15.33
CA SER A 187 1.41 -9.33 16.22
C SER A 187 0.49 -8.64 17.20
N ALA A 188 -0.50 -9.36 17.71
CA ALA A 188 -1.41 -8.88 18.74
C ALA A 188 -1.70 -9.98 19.76
N SER A 189 -1.81 -9.58 21.01
CA SER A 189 -2.26 -10.38 22.15
C SER A 189 -3.07 -9.47 23.09
N PRO A 190 -3.77 -10.03 24.10
CA PRO A 190 -4.53 -9.22 25.06
C PRO A 190 -3.70 -8.17 25.81
N SER A 191 -2.37 -8.32 25.88
CA SER A 191 -1.48 -7.43 26.62
C SER A 191 -0.44 -6.71 25.77
N SER A 192 -0.27 -7.07 24.50
CA SER A 192 0.74 -6.45 23.64
C SER A 192 0.36 -6.45 22.16
N ILE A 193 0.65 -5.34 21.47
CA ILE A 193 0.54 -5.23 20.02
C ILE A 193 1.90 -4.79 19.50
N SER A 194 2.52 -5.58 18.63
CA SER A 194 3.75 -5.16 17.94
C SER A 194 3.40 -4.57 16.59
N ILE A 195 4.05 -3.47 16.21
CA ILE A 195 3.81 -2.78 14.94
C ILE A 195 5.12 -2.52 14.19
N MET A 196 4.98 -2.31 12.88
CA MET A 196 5.99 -1.70 12.02
C MET A 196 5.37 -0.53 11.28
N GLN A 197 6.15 0.52 11.04
CA GLN A 197 5.67 1.74 10.38
C GLN A 197 6.74 2.33 9.46
N GLY A 198 6.31 2.84 8.30
CA GLY A 198 7.09 3.83 7.57
C GLY A 198 7.10 5.16 8.34
N ASN A 199 7.96 6.09 7.93
CA ASN A 199 8.02 7.43 8.52
C ASN A 199 8.41 8.44 7.44
N SER A 200 8.20 9.73 7.66
CA SER A 200 8.53 10.76 6.69
C SER A 200 9.35 11.92 7.26
N SER A 201 10.39 12.32 6.53
CA SER A 201 11.22 13.47 6.86
C SER A 201 10.54 14.78 6.40
N GLY A 202 9.67 15.28 7.28
CA GLY A 202 8.94 16.54 7.12
C GLY A 202 7.46 16.36 6.79
N VAL A 203 6.76 17.49 6.69
CA VAL A 203 5.30 17.53 6.56
C VAL A 203 4.84 16.99 5.18
N ILE A 204 4.46 15.71 5.12
CA ILE A 204 3.67 15.14 4.02
C ILE A 204 2.18 15.28 4.36
N VAL A 205 1.71 16.52 4.58
CA VAL A 205 0.27 16.79 4.73
C VAL A 205 -0.18 17.68 3.59
N ARG A 206 -1.36 17.41 3.02
CA ARG A 206 -2.01 18.38 2.13
C ARG A 206 -2.33 19.63 2.97
N PRO A 207 -2.07 20.85 2.46
CA PRO A 207 -1.79 21.21 1.06
C PRO A 207 -0.31 21.30 0.69
N PHE A 208 0.63 21.01 1.59
CA PHE A 208 2.07 21.20 1.32
C PHE A 208 2.59 20.32 0.16
N THR A 209 2.09 19.09 0.01
CA THR A 209 2.44 18.23 -1.13
C THR A 209 1.94 18.78 -2.48
N THR A 210 0.91 19.64 -2.50
CA THR A 210 0.38 20.27 -3.71
C THR A 210 1.27 21.43 -4.20
N ILE A 211 1.83 22.24 -3.28
CA ILE A 211 2.69 23.39 -3.62
C ILE A 211 4.08 22.92 -4.08
N VAL A 212 4.66 21.89 -3.46
CA VAL A 212 5.98 21.37 -3.87
C VAL A 212 5.92 20.66 -5.25
N ARG A 213 4.75 20.12 -5.63
CA ARG A 213 4.45 19.56 -6.96
C ARG A 213 4.63 20.60 -8.09
N ILE A 214 4.39 21.88 -7.82
CA ILE A 214 4.55 22.99 -8.80
C ILE A 214 6.03 23.25 -9.13
N PHE A 215 6.96 22.90 -8.24
CA PHE A 215 8.42 23.08 -8.42
C PHE A 215 9.16 21.82 -8.88
N GLY A 216 8.44 20.82 -9.43
CA GLY A 216 9.05 19.61 -10.00
C GLY A 216 9.65 18.63 -8.97
N ARG A 217 9.42 18.84 -7.66
CA ARG A 217 9.84 17.95 -6.58
C ARG A 217 8.61 17.26 -6.01
N ASN A 218 8.44 15.96 -6.26
CA ASN A 218 7.32 15.21 -5.68
C ASN A 218 7.80 14.33 -4.52
N ARG A 219 7.66 14.82 -3.29
CA ARG A 219 8.11 14.11 -2.08
C ARG A 219 7.30 12.85 -1.76
N ALA A 220 6.15 12.67 -2.43
CA ALA A 220 5.31 11.48 -2.37
C ALA A 220 5.61 10.48 -3.50
N ASP A 221 6.48 10.79 -4.47
CA ASP A 221 6.88 9.85 -5.51
C ASP A 221 8.12 9.06 -5.07
N PRO A 222 8.03 7.73 -4.84
CA PRO A 222 9.19 6.92 -4.45
C PRO A 222 10.34 6.96 -5.47
N GLN A 223 10.03 7.25 -6.74
CA GLN A 223 11.04 7.39 -7.80
C GLN A 223 11.72 8.77 -7.84
N SER A 224 11.28 9.72 -7.02
CA SER A 224 11.88 11.05 -6.94
C SER A 224 13.10 11.03 -6.03
N ALA A 225 14.17 11.72 -6.44
CA ALA A 225 15.31 11.99 -5.54
C ALA A 225 14.93 12.80 -4.28
N SER A 226 13.74 13.41 -4.26
CA SER A 226 13.20 14.18 -3.14
C SER A 226 12.18 13.42 -2.28
N TYR A 227 12.01 12.12 -2.51
CA TYR A 227 11.11 11.26 -1.74
C TYR A 227 11.41 11.38 -0.24
N ALA A 228 10.36 11.59 0.55
CA ALA A 228 10.51 11.91 1.97
C ALA A 228 10.42 10.69 2.89
N GLY A 229 10.18 9.49 2.35
CA GLY A 229 10.13 8.26 3.13
C GLY A 229 11.41 8.02 3.95
N MET A 230 11.24 7.36 5.08
CA MET A 230 12.32 7.01 6.00
C MET A 230 12.40 5.49 6.15
N ARG A 231 13.42 5.02 6.88
CA ARG A 231 13.53 3.61 7.23
C ARG A 231 12.35 3.18 8.10
N VAL A 232 11.93 1.93 7.94
CA VAL A 232 10.86 1.34 8.74
C VAL A 232 11.28 1.26 10.20
N GLU A 233 10.43 1.74 11.08
CA GLU A 233 10.60 1.72 12.53
C GLU A 233 9.72 0.63 13.16
N ASN A 234 10.19 0.11 14.29
CA ASN A 234 9.46 -0.86 15.10
C ASN A 234 8.82 -0.17 16.31
N GLY A 235 7.64 -0.63 16.70
CA GLY A 235 6.98 -0.15 17.91
C GLY A 235 6.19 -1.23 18.60
N ARG A 236 5.86 -0.97 19.86
CA ARG A 236 5.07 -1.86 20.69
C ARG A 236 4.06 -1.06 21.50
N TYR A 237 2.83 -1.54 21.52
CA TYR A 237 1.85 -1.18 22.51
C TYR A 237 1.83 -2.23 23.63
N THR A 238 1.71 -1.77 24.87
CA THR A 238 1.55 -2.61 26.05
C THR A 238 0.31 -2.15 26.81
N GLN A 239 -0.57 -3.10 27.14
CA GLN A 239 -1.77 -2.81 27.91
C GLN A 239 -1.40 -2.41 29.35
N SER A 240 -2.05 -1.37 29.85
CA SER A 240 -1.95 -0.89 31.23
C SER A 240 -3.34 -0.54 31.76
N GLU A 241 -3.43 -0.18 33.04
CA GLU A 241 -4.71 0.21 33.67
C GLU A 241 -5.35 1.42 32.98
N ASP A 242 -4.54 2.37 32.51
CA ASP A 242 -4.98 3.62 31.89
C ASP A 242 -5.17 3.51 30.36
N GLY A 243 -5.00 2.32 29.77
CA GLY A 243 -5.06 2.08 28.34
C GLY A 243 -3.76 1.53 27.75
N TRP A 244 -3.52 1.77 26.46
CA TRP A 244 -2.42 1.15 25.70
C TRP A 244 -1.22 2.09 25.54
N ASN A 245 -0.16 1.85 26.30
CA ASN A 245 1.07 2.65 26.23
C ASN A 245 1.91 2.24 25.03
N TYR A 246 2.45 3.21 24.31
CA TYR A 246 3.31 3.01 23.14
C TYR A 246 4.78 3.21 23.49
N ARG A 247 5.63 2.35 22.93
CA ARG A 247 7.08 2.53 22.86
C ARG A 247 7.56 2.32 21.43
N ASN A 248 8.29 3.29 20.90
CA ASN A 248 9.06 3.13 19.68
C ASN A 248 10.34 2.37 20.01
N GLU A 249 10.47 1.14 19.51
CA GLU A 249 11.64 0.29 19.79
C GLU A 249 12.88 0.73 19.01
N THR A 250 12.72 1.57 17.98
CA THR A 250 13.82 2.12 17.18
C THR A 250 14.41 3.39 17.79
N THR A 251 13.57 4.32 18.27
CA THR A 251 14.00 5.63 18.81
C THR A 251 14.03 5.69 20.33
N GLY A 252 13.36 4.74 21.01
CA GLY A 252 13.19 4.75 22.46
C GLY A 252 12.10 5.69 22.97
N ALA A 253 11.39 6.40 22.09
CA ALA A 253 10.31 7.30 22.48
C ALA A 253 9.13 6.52 23.10
N GLU A 254 8.52 7.09 24.15
CA GLU A 254 7.39 6.48 24.85
C GLU A 254 6.22 7.48 24.98
N VAL A 255 4.99 6.97 24.84
CA VAL A 255 3.76 7.76 24.97
C VAL A 255 2.70 6.95 25.72
N LYS A 256 2.14 7.51 26.79
CA LYS A 256 1.08 6.84 27.56
C LYS A 256 -0.26 6.87 26.81
N ASP A 257 -1.01 5.77 26.92
CA ASP A 257 -2.35 5.60 26.37
C ASP A 257 -2.49 6.18 24.94
N PHE A 258 -1.61 5.74 24.05
CA PHE A 258 -1.47 6.31 22.71
C PHE A 258 -2.39 5.65 21.69
N LEU A 259 -2.76 4.37 21.88
CA LEU A 259 -3.62 3.66 20.93
C LEU A 259 -4.99 4.32 20.75
N LYS A 260 -5.49 5.07 21.76
CA LYS A 260 -6.75 5.83 21.65
C LYS A 260 -6.74 6.86 20.51
N GLN A 261 -5.56 7.28 20.04
CA GLN A 261 -5.43 8.20 18.92
C GLN A 261 -5.69 7.52 17.56
N PHE A 262 -5.75 6.19 17.54
CA PHE A 262 -5.85 5.39 16.35
C PHE A 262 -7.25 4.83 16.13
N GLN A 263 -7.59 4.71 14.86
CA GLN A 263 -8.71 3.94 14.37
C GLN A 263 -8.17 2.66 13.72
N LEU A 264 -8.88 1.55 13.91
CA LEU A 264 -8.40 0.22 13.56
C LEU A 264 -9.08 -0.27 12.28
N TYR A 265 -8.31 -0.83 11.36
CA TYR A 265 -8.78 -1.23 10.03
C TYR A 265 -8.16 -2.55 9.59
N ARG A 266 -8.89 -3.30 8.77
CA ARG A 266 -8.39 -4.46 8.02
C ARG A 266 -8.59 -4.22 6.54
N TRP A 267 -7.71 -4.70 5.67
CA TRP A 267 -7.94 -4.65 4.22
C TRP A 267 -9.27 -5.30 3.84
N ASN A 268 -9.99 -4.70 2.90
CA ASN A 268 -11.24 -5.23 2.38
C ASN A 268 -10.97 -6.20 1.22
N PHE A 269 -10.45 -7.38 1.55
CA PHE A 269 -10.11 -8.42 0.57
C PHE A 269 -11.31 -8.82 -0.31
N ALA A 270 -12.53 -8.77 0.24
CA ALA A 270 -13.75 -9.04 -0.51
C ALA A 270 -14.06 -7.96 -1.55
N ALA A 271 -13.78 -6.69 -1.25
CA ALA A 271 -13.90 -5.60 -2.22
C ALA A 271 -12.84 -5.70 -3.33
N PHE A 272 -11.63 -6.21 -3.03
CA PHE A 272 -10.60 -6.44 -4.05
C PHE A 272 -10.99 -7.48 -5.09
N ASN A 273 -11.90 -8.39 -4.77
CA ASN A 273 -12.42 -9.39 -5.71
C ASN A 273 -13.42 -8.83 -6.75
N ARG A 274 -13.79 -7.55 -6.65
CA ARG A 274 -14.80 -6.88 -7.49
C ARG A 274 -14.18 -6.02 -8.60
#